data_AF-A0A3S4GMQ8-F1
#
_entry.id   AF-A0A3S4GMQ8-F1
#
_cell.length_a   1.000
_cell.length_b   1.000
_cell.length_c   1.000
_cell.angle_alpha   90.00
_cell.angle_beta   90.00
_cell.angle_gamma   90.00
#
_symmetry.space_group_name_H-M   'P 1'
#
loop_
_entity.id
_entity.type
_entity.pdbx_description
1 polymer ?
#
loop_
_entity_poly.entity_id
_entity_poly.type
_entity_poly.pdbx_seq_one_letter_code
_entity_poly.pdbx_strand_id
1 'polypeptide(L)' 'MLEKTDRTVIEAPFRPFPRSLWHGELTLMPLPPWFITHRGQEAVAQRLVDFYHRPRWRKLPALLWRALRG' A
#
# COMPACT_ATOMS: atom_id res chain seq x y z
N MET A 1 -4.98 27.66 -19.47
CA MET A 1 -4.12 26.45 -19.30
C MET A 1 -4.63 25.68 -18.08
N LEU A 2 -5.18 24.47 -18.27
CA LEU A 2 -6.00 23.63 -17.33
C LEU A 2 -7.54 23.69 -17.51
N GLU A 3 -8.07 24.31 -18.57
CA GLU A 3 -9.54 24.42 -18.81
C GLU A 3 -10.26 23.07 -19.04
N LYS A 4 -9.54 21.96 -19.23
CA LYS A 4 -10.10 20.62 -19.52
C LYS A 4 -9.51 19.51 -18.65
N THR A 5 -9.01 19.83 -17.46
CA THR A 5 -8.46 18.81 -16.57
C THR A 5 -9.58 18.16 -15.76
N ASP A 6 -9.72 16.84 -15.87
CA ASP A 6 -10.64 16.08 -15.04
C ASP A 6 -10.21 16.15 -13.57
N ARG A 7 -11.15 16.54 -12.69
CA ARG A 7 -10.91 16.55 -11.25
C ARG A 7 -11.16 15.16 -10.70
N THR A 8 -10.10 14.39 -10.48
CA THR A 8 -10.17 13.15 -9.70
C THR A 8 -9.92 13.46 -8.22
N VAL A 9 -10.97 13.38 -7.41
CA VAL A 9 -10.83 13.40 -5.94
C VAL A 9 -10.70 11.95 -5.49
N ILE A 10 -9.57 11.61 -4.86
CA ILE A 10 -9.37 10.29 -4.26
C ILE A 10 -9.67 10.42 -2.77
N GLU A 11 -10.69 9.72 -2.33
CA GLU A 11 -10.98 9.55 -0.89
C GLU A 11 -10.16 8.37 -0.37
N ALA A 12 -9.29 8.66 0.58
CA ALA A 12 -8.48 7.66 1.25
C ALA A 12 -8.57 7.84 2.77
N PRO A 13 -8.41 6.76 3.55
CA PRO A 13 -8.33 6.84 4.99
C PRO A 13 -7.26 7.85 5.41
N PHE A 14 -7.58 8.68 6.40
CA PHE A 14 -6.59 9.61 6.96
C PHE A 14 -5.48 8.85 7.69
N ARG A 15 -5.78 7.64 8.20
CA ARG A 15 -4.84 6.80 8.94
C ARG A 15 -4.60 5.51 8.17
N PRO A 16 -3.35 5.19 7.78
CA PRO A 16 -3.05 3.90 7.18
C PRO A 16 -3.21 2.77 8.20
N PHE A 17 -3.49 1.57 7.70
CA PHE A 17 -3.44 0.34 8.49
C PHE A 17 -2.04 0.16 9.13
N PRO A 18 -1.91 -0.34 10.37
CA PRO A 18 -2.98 -0.84 11.26
C PRO A 18 -3.62 0.22 12.15
N ARG A 19 -3.17 1.48 12.12
CA ARG A 19 -3.67 2.53 13.02
C ARG A 19 -5.15 2.83 12.78
N SER A 20 -5.64 2.61 11.57
CA SER A 20 -7.06 2.72 11.21
C SER A 20 -7.97 1.85 12.08
N LEU A 21 -7.57 0.60 12.37
CA LEU A 21 -8.34 -0.32 13.21
C LEU A 21 -8.58 0.24 14.61
N TRP A 22 -7.57 0.89 15.19
CA TRP A 22 -7.68 1.48 16.52
C TRP A 22 -8.56 2.74 16.57
N HIS A 23 -8.85 3.34 15.41
CA HIS A 23 -9.66 4.56 15.29
C HIS A 23 -11.06 4.28 14.70
N GLY A 24 -11.46 3.02 14.58
CA GLY A 24 -12.77 2.63 14.04
C GLY A 24 -12.90 2.73 12.52
N GLU A 25 -11.79 3.00 11.80
CA GLU A 25 -11.75 2.99 10.35
C GLU A 25 -11.52 1.55 9.85
N LEU A 26 -12.57 0.90 9.33
CA LEU A 26 -12.51 -0.45 8.76
C LEU A 26 -11.86 -0.46 7.36
N THR A 27 -10.62 0.00 7.29
CA THR A 27 -9.80 -0.05 6.07
C THR A 27 -8.63 -1.00 6.26
N LEU A 28 -8.53 -1.96 5.34
CA LEU A 28 -7.39 -2.87 5.22
C LEU A 28 -6.33 -2.34 4.25
N MET A 29 -6.40 -1.06 3.86
CA MET A 29 -5.44 -0.49 2.93
C MET A 29 -4.08 -0.35 3.62
N PRO A 30 -3.07 -1.18 3.26
CA PRO A 30 -1.72 -0.95 3.74
C PRO A 30 -1.21 0.37 3.17
N LEU A 31 -0.29 1.01 3.90
CA LEU A 31 0.39 2.18 3.37
C LEU A 31 1.12 1.78 2.07
N PRO A 32 0.91 2.46 0.95
CA PRO A 32 1.55 2.03 -0.29
C PRO A 32 3.07 2.22 -0.22
N PRO A 33 3.87 1.33 -0.83
CA PRO A 33 5.34 1.35 -0.71
C PRO A 33 6.00 2.57 -1.37
N TRP A 34 5.28 3.33 -2.20
CA TRP A 34 5.78 4.58 -2.78
C TRP A 34 5.54 5.81 -1.89
N PHE A 35 4.88 5.65 -0.73
CA PHE A 35 4.78 6.72 0.26
C PHE A 35 6.07 6.77 1.09
N ILE A 36 6.62 7.97 1.23
CA ILE A 36 7.85 8.25 2.01
C ILE A 36 7.73 7.80 3.47
N THR A 37 6.51 7.73 4.00
CA THR A 37 6.23 7.31 5.39
C THR A 37 6.34 5.80 5.61
N HIS A 38 6.38 4.98 4.55
CA HIS A 38 6.42 3.52 4.65
C HIS A 38 7.85 3.02 4.92
N ARG A 39 8.18 2.78 6.20
CA ARG A 39 9.56 2.44 6.61
C ARG A 39 10.08 1.14 6.00
N GLY A 40 9.18 0.23 5.61
CA GLY A 40 9.52 -1.05 4.97
C GLY A 40 9.53 -1.04 3.44
N GLN A 41 9.55 0.13 2.79
CA GLN A 41 9.24 0.28 1.36
C GLN A 41 10.16 -0.56 0.46
N GLU A 42 11.45 -0.56 0.75
CA GLU A 42 12.46 -1.30 -0.03
C GLU A 42 12.18 -2.81 -0.02
N ALA A 43 11.90 -3.38 1.15
CA ALA A 43 11.66 -4.80 1.30
C ALA A 43 10.30 -5.26 0.70
N VAL A 44 9.33 -4.34 0.62
CA VAL A 44 8.05 -4.57 -0.08
C VAL A 44 8.27 -4.47 -1.59
N ALA A 45 9.00 -3.47 -2.06
CA ALA A 45 9.34 -3.28 -3.48
C ALA A 45 10.11 -4.49 -4.03
N GLN A 46 11.13 -4.98 -3.32
CA GLN A 46 11.88 -6.19 -3.71
C GLN A 46 10.95 -7.41 -3.87
N ARG A 47 10.04 -7.64 -2.92
CA ARG A 47 9.07 -8.76 -2.99
C ARG A 47 8.06 -8.60 -4.11
N LEU A 48 7.66 -7.36 -4.42
CA LEU A 48 6.79 -7.03 -5.54
C LEU A 48 7.48 -7.34 -6.87
N VAL A 49 8.75 -6.91 -7.02
CA VAL A 49 9.57 -7.23 -8.20
C VAL A 49 9.74 -8.74 -8.34
N ASP A 50 10.06 -9.44 -7.26
CA ASP A 50 10.18 -10.90 -7.25
C ASP A 50 8.86 -11.59 -7.65
N PHE A 51 7.72 -11.05 -7.19
CA PHE A 51 6.41 -11.56 -7.55
C PHE A 51 6.11 -11.34 -9.04
N TYR A 52 6.35 -10.13 -9.57
CA TYR A 52 6.15 -9.84 -10.99
C TYR A 52 7.07 -10.65 -11.90
N HIS A 53 8.33 -10.86 -11.50
CA HIS A 53 9.27 -11.69 -12.26
C HIS A 53 8.79 -13.15 -12.38
N ARG A 54 8.31 -13.74 -11.27
CA ARG A 54 7.77 -15.11 -11.26
C ARG A 54 6.58 -15.21 -10.29
N PRO A 55 5.34 -15.03 -10.78
CA PRO A 55 4.16 -15.01 -9.93
C PRO A 55 3.94 -16.40 -9.32
N ARG A 56 3.91 -16.45 -8.00
CA ARG A 56 3.66 -17.67 -7.23
C ARG A 56 2.81 -17.33 -6.03
N TRP A 57 1.74 -18.09 -5.80
CA TRP A 57 0.84 -17.92 -4.64
C TRP A 57 1.59 -17.92 -3.31
N ARG A 58 2.65 -18.74 -3.18
CA ARG A 58 3.49 -18.81 -1.97
C ARG A 58 4.22 -17.50 -1.63
N LYS A 59 4.41 -16.59 -2.59
CA LYS A 59 5.04 -15.27 -2.36
C LYS A 59 4.06 -14.25 -1.79
N LEU A 60 2.76 -14.42 -2.00
CA LEU A 60 1.73 -13.47 -1.58
C LEU A 60 1.66 -13.31 -0.06
N PRO A 61 1.64 -14.39 0.77
CA PRO A 61 1.59 -14.22 2.23
C PRO A 61 2.75 -13.39 2.78
N ALA A 62 3.98 -13.62 2.27
CA ALA A 62 5.16 -12.89 2.71
C ALA A 62 5.16 -11.42 2.26
N LEU A 63 4.64 -11.13 1.06
CA LEU A 63 4.46 -9.78 0.54
C LEU A 63 3.41 -9.01 1.35
N LEU A 64 2.22 -9.60 1.53
CA LEU A 64 1.13 -9.01 2.29
C LEU A 64 1.52 -8.76 3.75
N TRP A 65 2.16 -9.73 4.40
CA TRP A 65 2.64 -9.59 5.78
C TRP A 65 3.66 -8.46 5.94
N ARG A 66 4.44 -8.15 4.90
CA ARG A 66 5.41 -7.04 4.91
C ARG A 66 4.71 -5.70 4.66
N ALA A 67 3.77 -5.66 3.71
CA ALA A 67 2.99 -4.47 3.38
C ALA A 67 2.08 -4.03 4.55
N LEU A 68 1.51 -4.97 5.30
CA LEU A 68 0.64 -4.67 6.46
C LEU A 68 1.40 -4.18 7.70
N ARG A 69 2.74 -4.28 7.72
CA ARG A 69 3.60 -3.85 8.84
C ARG A 69 4.36 -2.55 8.57
N GLY A 70 4.10 -1.91 7.44
CA GLY A 70 4.82 -0.72 6.96
C GLY A 70 4.41 0.60 7.60
#